data_AF-I3YQ89-F1
#
_entry.id   AF-I3YQ89-F1
#
_cell.length_a   1.000
_cell.length_b   1.000
_cell.length_c   1.000
_cell.angle_alpha   90.00
_cell.angle_beta   90.00
_cell.angle_gamma   90.00
#
_symmetry.space_group_name_H-M   'P 1'
#
loop_
_entity.id
_entity.type
_entity.pdbx_description
1 polymer ?
#
loop_
_entity_poly.entity_id
_entity_poly.type
_entity_poly.pdbx_seq_one_letter_code
_entity_poly.pdbx_strand_id
1 'polypeptide(L)'
;MTEDRLTTVAFTGHRTYGGQAAAALRATVGELYARGFRTFLCGMAMGFDLAAAEAVLACRDSQTASVFSPAAASAAAFPSVAASAAVPPASAFSPAVDSVSAFFPEPHSPHMPMPGLRLVAVIPFRGQESRFPAVDRERFRRVLAAADHSVTLSPSYHAGCYAVRNNYLVEHAALLVAWYDGSPGGTHYTVRRALGRGLEFINLHPHPAALRQAEPTLF
;
A
#
# COMPACT_ATOMS: atom_id res chain seq x y z
N MET A 1 -26.81 -6.80 -5.55
CA MET A 1 -25.65 -6.05 -4.99
C MET A 1 -24.93 -6.78 -3.85
N THR A 2 -25.22 -8.07 -3.59
CA THR A 2 -24.64 -8.83 -2.47
C THR A 2 -23.29 -9.49 -2.79
N GLU A 3 -23.04 -9.84 -4.05
CA GLU A 3 -21.82 -10.54 -4.49
C GLU A 3 -20.57 -9.65 -4.42
N ASP A 4 -20.69 -8.35 -4.73
CA ASP A 4 -19.58 -7.41 -4.64
C ASP A 4 -19.06 -7.30 -3.19
N ARG A 5 -19.96 -7.34 -2.19
CA ARG A 5 -19.56 -7.26 -0.78
C ARG A 5 -18.67 -8.43 -0.36
N LEU A 6 -18.98 -9.65 -0.82
CA LEU A 6 -18.26 -10.86 -0.44
C LEU A 6 -16.80 -10.87 -0.96
N THR A 7 -16.51 -10.08 -1.98
CA THR A 7 -15.17 -9.92 -2.57
C THR A 7 -14.56 -8.54 -2.29
N THR A 8 -15.11 -7.82 -1.31
CA THR A 8 -14.68 -6.47 -0.93
C THR A 8 -13.98 -6.44 0.43
N VAL A 9 -12.84 -5.77 0.46
CA VAL A 9 -12.01 -5.50 1.64
C VAL A 9 -12.10 -4.02 1.99
N ALA A 10 -12.18 -3.67 3.27
CA ALA A 10 -12.04 -2.30 3.74
C ALA A 10 -10.73 -2.08 4.50
N PHE A 11 -10.14 -0.91 4.34
CA PHE A 11 -8.98 -0.46 5.12
C PHE A 11 -9.36 0.61 6.14
N THR A 12 -8.76 0.53 7.34
CA THR A 12 -8.86 1.59 8.36
C THR A 12 -7.59 1.65 9.20
N GLY A 13 -7.18 2.84 9.63
CA GLY A 13 -6.08 2.93 10.59
C GLY A 13 -5.81 4.34 11.09
N HIS A 14 -4.72 4.45 11.84
CA HIS A 14 -4.33 5.71 12.48
C HIS A 14 -3.83 6.75 11.49
N ARG A 15 -4.19 8.01 11.77
CA ARG A 15 -3.72 9.18 11.02
C ARG A 15 -2.24 9.49 11.26
N THR A 16 -1.70 9.03 12.38
CA THR A 16 -0.30 9.15 12.80
C THR A 16 0.58 8.00 12.31
N TYR A 17 0.04 7.09 11.50
CA TYR A 17 0.81 5.98 10.92
C TYR A 17 2.04 6.48 10.14
N GLY A 18 3.18 5.85 10.39
CA GLY A 18 4.50 6.28 9.92
C GLY A 18 5.15 5.34 8.90
N GLY A 19 4.37 4.50 8.19
CA GLY A 19 4.89 3.66 7.11
C GLY A 19 5.40 2.27 7.52
N GLN A 20 5.17 1.84 8.76
CA GLN A 20 5.74 0.61 9.32
C GLN A 20 5.22 -0.70 8.72
N ALA A 21 4.08 -0.68 8.03
CA ALA A 21 3.40 -1.85 7.47
C ALA A 21 3.45 -1.93 5.93
N ALA A 22 4.31 -1.19 5.24
CA ALA A 22 4.27 -1.16 3.76
C ALA A 22 4.46 -2.55 3.12
N ALA A 23 5.40 -3.36 3.63
CA ALA A 23 5.60 -4.72 3.14
C ALA A 23 4.43 -5.64 3.50
N ALA A 24 3.95 -5.58 4.75
CA ALA A 24 2.81 -6.36 5.21
C ALA A 24 1.53 -6.04 4.42
N LEU A 25 1.27 -4.76 4.13
CA LEU A 25 0.15 -4.30 3.31
C LEU A 25 0.17 -4.95 1.92
N ARG A 26 1.31 -4.92 1.22
CA ARG A 26 1.44 -5.55 -0.10
C ARG A 26 1.22 -7.06 -0.05
N ALA A 27 1.82 -7.73 0.93
CA ALA A 27 1.63 -9.16 1.14
C ALA A 27 0.15 -9.50 1.39
N THR A 28 -0.50 -8.78 2.30
CA THR A 28 -1.93 -8.94 2.60
C THR A 28 -2.81 -8.67 1.38
N VAL A 29 -2.52 -7.64 0.57
CA VAL A 29 -3.25 -7.42 -0.69
C VAL A 29 -3.08 -8.61 -1.64
N GLY A 30 -1.87 -9.16 -1.76
CA GLY A 30 -1.58 -10.35 -2.56
C GLY A 30 -2.33 -11.60 -2.10
N GLU A 31 -2.33 -11.87 -0.80
CA GLU A 31 -3.05 -12.99 -0.20
C GLU A 31 -4.57 -12.85 -0.40
N LEU A 32 -5.12 -11.66 -0.19
CA LEU A 32 -6.54 -11.39 -0.40
C LEU A 32 -6.92 -11.51 -1.87
N TYR A 33 -6.05 -11.06 -2.78
CA TYR A 33 -6.25 -11.29 -4.21
C TYR A 33 -6.26 -12.78 -4.56
N ALA A 34 -5.33 -13.57 -4.04
CA ALA A 34 -5.31 -15.03 -4.22
C ALA A 34 -6.59 -15.71 -3.69
N ARG A 35 -7.16 -15.17 -2.61
CA ARG A 35 -8.45 -15.60 -2.03
C ARG A 35 -9.69 -15.16 -2.82
N GLY A 36 -9.54 -14.40 -3.90
CA GLY A 36 -10.65 -13.95 -4.75
C GLY A 36 -11.17 -12.53 -4.46
N PHE A 37 -10.58 -11.80 -3.51
CA PHE A 37 -10.94 -10.39 -3.29
C PHE A 37 -10.41 -9.53 -4.43
N ARG A 38 -11.23 -8.60 -4.91
CA ARG A 38 -10.90 -7.73 -6.04
C ARG A 38 -11.12 -6.26 -5.74
N THR A 39 -12.08 -5.94 -4.87
CA THR A 39 -12.44 -4.57 -4.56
C THR A 39 -11.89 -4.17 -3.19
N PHE A 40 -11.23 -3.02 -3.11
CA PHE A 40 -10.62 -2.49 -1.90
C PHE A 40 -11.16 -1.09 -1.60
N LEU A 41 -11.82 -0.93 -0.46
CA LEU A 41 -12.35 0.35 0.02
C LEU A 41 -11.29 1.04 0.89
N CYS A 42 -10.96 2.28 0.52
CA CYS A 42 -10.13 3.16 1.33
C CYS A 42 -10.97 4.30 1.89
N GLY A 43 -10.85 4.57 3.19
CA GLY A 43 -11.55 5.69 3.84
C GLY A 43 -10.94 7.08 3.60
N MET A 44 -9.85 7.15 2.83
CA MET A 44 -9.18 8.37 2.39
C MET A 44 -8.82 9.36 3.51
N ALA A 45 -8.62 8.89 4.76
CA ALA A 45 -7.94 9.70 5.78
C ALA A 45 -6.42 9.69 5.57
N MET A 46 -5.75 10.76 5.97
CA MET A 46 -4.29 10.76 6.07
C MET A 46 -3.75 9.60 6.92
N GLY A 47 -2.48 9.24 6.74
CA GLY A 47 -1.84 8.13 7.44
C GLY A 47 -2.09 6.78 6.78
N PHE A 48 -2.63 5.82 7.54
CA PHE A 48 -2.74 4.43 7.10
C PHE A 48 -3.70 4.24 5.91
N ASP A 49 -4.87 4.89 5.89
CA ASP A 49 -5.84 4.71 4.80
C ASP A 49 -5.20 5.05 3.44
N LEU A 50 -4.46 6.18 3.34
CA LEU A 50 -3.72 6.54 2.12
C LEU A 50 -2.62 5.53 1.78
N ALA A 51 -1.86 5.05 2.77
CA ALA A 51 -0.80 4.07 2.54
C ALA A 51 -1.34 2.72 2.03
N ALA A 52 -2.50 2.30 2.53
CA ALA A 52 -3.16 1.08 2.07
C ALA A 52 -3.67 1.23 0.63
N ALA A 53 -4.23 2.40 0.27
CA ALA A 53 -4.63 2.68 -1.09
C ALA A 53 -3.44 2.69 -2.06
N GLU A 54 -2.34 3.34 -1.70
CA GLU A 54 -1.10 3.33 -2.47
C GLU A 54 -0.56 1.90 -2.68
N ALA A 55 -0.66 1.04 -1.66
CA ALA A 55 -0.25 -0.37 -1.78
C ALA A 55 -1.11 -1.14 -2.79
N VAL A 56 -2.43 -0.94 -2.78
CA VAL A 56 -3.34 -1.54 -3.78
C VAL A 56 -3.00 -1.09 -5.20
N LEU A 57 -2.77 0.21 -5.38
CA LEU A 57 -2.41 0.78 -6.69
C LEU A 57 -1.07 0.23 -7.19
N ALA A 58 -0.05 0.19 -6.33
CA ALA A 58 1.25 -0.37 -6.68
C ALA A 58 1.16 -1.85 -7.08
N CYS A 59 0.27 -2.62 -6.45
CA CYS A 59 0.01 -4.01 -6.79
C CYS A 59 -0.78 -4.21 -8.09
N ARG A 60 -1.62 -3.23 -8.46
CA ARG A 60 -2.37 -3.20 -9.73
C ARG A 60 -1.44 -2.91 -10.90
N ASP A 61 -0.51 -1.97 -10.69
CA ASP A 61 0.30 -1.35 -11.73
C ASP A 61 1.58 -2.12 -12.10
N SER A 62 1.82 -3.34 -11.59
CA SER A 62 2.97 -4.16 -12.05
C SER A 62 2.89 -4.60 -13.53
N GLN A 63 2.05 -3.94 -14.36
CA GLN A 63 2.19 -3.92 -15.81
C GLN A 63 3.22 -2.90 -16.33
N THR A 64 3.98 -2.20 -15.48
CA THR A 64 5.01 -1.25 -15.96
C THR A 64 6.40 -1.57 -15.42
N ALA A 65 6.88 -2.78 -15.66
CA ALA A 65 8.32 -3.10 -15.57
C ALA A 65 8.85 -3.96 -16.73
N SER A 66 8.07 -4.19 -17.81
CA SER A 66 8.52 -4.94 -18.98
C SER A 66 8.42 -4.22 -20.34
N VAL A 67 8.12 -2.91 -20.37
CA VAL A 67 8.03 -2.16 -21.66
C VAL A 67 9.10 -1.06 -21.82
N PHE A 68 10.05 -0.94 -20.90
CA PHE A 68 11.27 -0.15 -21.15
C PHE A 68 12.50 -1.03 -21.05
N SER A 69 12.72 -1.82 -22.11
CA SER A 69 14.04 -2.31 -22.47
C SER A 69 14.63 -1.30 -23.45
N PRO A 70 15.60 -0.44 -23.08
CA PRO A 70 16.41 0.20 -24.10
C PRO A 70 17.40 -0.85 -24.60
N ALA A 71 17.05 -1.49 -25.70
CA ALA A 71 18.03 -2.23 -26.48
C ALA A 71 19.13 -1.27 -26.95
N ALA A 72 20.36 -1.73 -26.81
CA ALA A 72 21.57 -0.98 -27.06
C ALA A 72 21.82 -0.66 -28.54
N ALA A 73 22.63 0.38 -28.72
CA ALA A 73 23.55 0.70 -29.81
C ALA A 73 23.03 1.47 -31.04
N SER A 74 23.60 2.66 -31.27
CA SER A 74 24.43 2.86 -32.45
C SER A 74 25.49 3.95 -32.24
N ALA A 75 26.62 3.72 -32.89
CA ALA A 75 27.93 4.35 -32.74
C ALA A 75 28.10 5.70 -33.46
N ALA A 76 29.03 6.51 -32.95
CA ALA A 76 29.88 7.46 -33.68
C ALA A 76 31.12 7.74 -32.79
N ALA A 77 32.29 7.16 -33.06
CA ALA A 77 33.34 7.64 -33.96
C ALA A 77 34.03 8.96 -33.51
N PHE A 78 35.22 8.80 -32.88
CA PHE A 78 36.47 9.62 -32.70
C PHE A 78 36.61 11.03 -33.33
N PRO A 79 37.63 11.88 -32.97
CA PRO A 79 38.96 11.59 -32.33
C PRO A 79 39.42 12.55 -31.19
N SER A 80 40.24 12.06 -30.23
CA SER A 80 41.71 12.13 -30.09
C SER A 80 42.35 13.52 -29.91
N VAL A 81 42.90 13.77 -28.71
CA VAL A 81 44.11 14.59 -28.49
C VAL A 81 44.93 13.99 -27.35
N ALA A 82 46.25 13.97 -27.56
CA ALA A 82 47.28 13.27 -26.80
C ALA A 82 47.99 14.17 -25.78
N ALA A 83 48.54 13.55 -24.72
CA ALA A 83 49.82 13.84 -24.05
C ALA A 83 49.80 13.19 -22.65
N SER A 84 50.88 12.72 -22.01
CA SER A 84 52.20 12.22 -22.36
C SER A 84 52.85 11.79 -21.02
N ALA A 85 53.69 10.75 -21.06
CA ALA A 85 54.75 10.40 -20.11
C ALA A 85 54.40 9.99 -18.66
N ALA A 86 54.67 8.72 -18.31
CA ALA A 86 55.85 8.31 -17.53
C ALA A 86 55.69 6.90 -16.92
N VAL A 87 56.74 6.08 -17.09
CA VAL A 87 57.05 4.74 -16.51
C VAL A 87 58.31 4.99 -15.64
N PRO A 88 58.71 4.27 -14.55
CA PRO A 88 58.78 2.79 -14.36
C PRO A 88 58.65 2.33 -12.86
N PRO A 89 59.23 1.19 -12.39
CA PRO A 89 58.88 -0.22 -12.66
C PRO A 89 58.75 -1.14 -11.39
N ALA A 90 58.42 -2.42 -11.67
CA ALA A 90 58.98 -3.67 -11.10
C ALA A 90 58.16 -4.55 -10.11
N SER A 91 57.92 -5.78 -10.58
CA SER A 91 57.99 -7.11 -9.91
C SER A 91 56.99 -7.39 -8.76
N ALA A 92 56.39 -8.58 -8.54
CA ALA A 92 56.62 -9.96 -8.98
C ALA A 92 55.38 -10.84 -8.61
N PHE A 93 55.40 -12.10 -9.09
CA PHE A 93 54.68 -13.29 -8.59
C PHE A 93 53.20 -13.56 -9.00
N SER A 94 53.04 -14.63 -9.79
CA SER A 94 51.86 -15.52 -9.91
C SER A 94 51.85 -16.57 -8.76
N PRO A 95 50.86 -17.49 -8.57
CA PRO A 95 49.73 -17.91 -9.41
C PRO A 95 48.36 -18.09 -8.70
N ALA A 96 47.40 -18.62 -9.45
CA ALA A 96 45.98 -18.82 -9.18
C ALA A 96 45.59 -19.62 -7.92
N VAL A 97 44.40 -19.33 -7.38
CA VAL A 97 43.48 -20.34 -6.81
C VAL A 97 42.04 -20.03 -7.20
N ASP A 98 41.39 -21.03 -7.79
CA ASP A 98 39.94 -21.19 -7.92
C ASP A 98 39.25 -21.05 -6.55
N SER A 99 38.08 -20.41 -6.52
CA SER A 99 36.94 -20.90 -5.73
C SER A 99 35.64 -20.18 -6.11
N VAL A 100 34.87 -20.86 -6.94
CA VAL A 100 33.42 -21.07 -6.86
C VAL A 100 32.55 -20.08 -6.07
N SER A 101 31.64 -19.45 -6.81
CA SER A 101 30.23 -19.20 -6.48
C SER A 101 29.84 -18.97 -5.02
N ALA A 102 29.56 -17.71 -4.70
CA ALA A 102 28.38 -17.37 -3.92
C ALA A 102 27.49 -16.45 -4.76
N PHE A 103 26.79 -17.05 -5.74
CA PHE A 103 25.59 -16.44 -6.27
C PHE A 103 24.57 -16.45 -5.12
N PHE A 104 24.53 -15.38 -4.34
CA PHE A 104 23.38 -15.09 -3.50
C PHE A 104 22.25 -14.73 -4.47
N PRO A 105 21.21 -15.56 -4.66
CA PRO A 105 20.02 -15.05 -5.30
C PRO A 105 19.46 -13.98 -4.35
N GLU A 106 19.56 -12.73 -4.74
CA GLU A 106 18.78 -11.66 -4.12
C GLU A 106 17.28 -12.04 -4.16
N PRO A 107 16.48 -11.70 -3.13
CA PRO A 107 15.07 -12.05 -3.08
C PRO A 107 14.26 -11.08 -3.96
N HIS A 108 14.41 -11.18 -5.28
CA HIS A 108 13.52 -10.51 -6.23
C HIS A 108 12.49 -11.51 -6.73
N SER A 109 11.47 -11.79 -5.93
CA SER A 109 10.24 -12.32 -6.51
C SER A 109 9.66 -11.24 -7.43
N PRO A 110 9.50 -11.48 -8.74
CA PRO A 110 8.79 -10.55 -9.58
C PRO A 110 7.35 -10.52 -9.08
N HIS A 111 6.94 -9.43 -8.44
CA HIS A 111 5.57 -9.28 -7.96
C HIS A 111 4.67 -9.17 -9.19
N MET A 112 4.11 -10.30 -9.62
CA MET A 112 3.22 -10.37 -10.78
C MET A 112 2.09 -9.34 -10.61
N PRO A 113 1.76 -8.56 -11.65
CA PRO A 113 0.61 -7.67 -11.60
C PRO A 113 -0.64 -8.44 -11.22
N MET A 114 -1.49 -7.79 -10.44
CA MET A 114 -2.79 -8.31 -10.04
C MET A 114 -3.88 -7.59 -10.83
N PRO A 115 -4.17 -8.03 -12.08
CA PRO A 115 -5.17 -7.40 -12.92
C PRO A 115 -6.57 -7.51 -12.29
N GLY A 116 -7.40 -6.50 -12.52
CA GLY A 116 -8.77 -6.48 -11.99
C GLY A 116 -8.87 -6.10 -10.51
N LEU A 117 -7.77 -5.69 -9.87
CA LEU A 117 -7.84 -4.95 -8.61
C LEU A 117 -8.57 -3.62 -8.82
N ARG A 118 -9.57 -3.36 -7.99
CA ARG A 118 -10.34 -2.12 -7.97
C ARG A 118 -10.16 -1.39 -6.65
N LEU A 119 -9.80 -0.12 -6.73
CA LEU A 119 -9.73 0.78 -5.58
C LEU A 119 -10.97 1.70 -5.57
N VAL A 120 -11.68 1.73 -4.44
CA VAL A 120 -12.80 2.65 -4.21
C VAL A 120 -12.43 3.62 -3.10
N ALA A 121 -12.37 4.91 -3.44
CA ALA A 121 -12.10 6.00 -2.52
C ALA A 121 -13.39 6.47 -1.82
N VAL A 122 -13.53 6.18 -0.53
CA VAL A 122 -14.69 6.60 0.28
C VAL A 122 -14.34 7.85 1.08
N ILE A 123 -14.94 8.98 0.69
CA ILE A 123 -14.66 10.31 1.21
C ILE A 123 -15.82 10.76 2.12
N PRO A 124 -15.55 11.16 3.38
CA PRO A 124 -16.60 11.60 4.30
C PRO A 124 -17.27 12.90 3.85
N PHE A 125 -16.52 13.87 3.33
CA PHE A 125 -17.05 15.11 2.79
C PHE A 125 -16.12 15.74 1.74
N ARG A 126 -16.69 16.55 0.83
CA ARG A 126 -15.90 17.27 -0.19
C ARG A 126 -14.89 18.23 0.46
N GLY A 127 -13.65 18.22 -0.04
CA GLY A 127 -12.61 19.13 0.43
C GLY A 127 -11.97 18.74 1.77
N GLN A 128 -12.14 17.50 2.25
CA GLN A 128 -11.51 17.06 3.50
C GLN A 128 -9.99 17.21 3.50
N GLU A 129 -9.35 17.09 2.34
CA GLU A 129 -7.92 17.15 2.15
C GLU A 129 -7.35 18.56 2.36
N SER A 130 -8.20 19.60 2.40
CA SER A 130 -7.82 20.95 2.83
C SER A 130 -7.28 20.99 4.26
N ARG A 131 -7.65 19.99 5.09
CA ARG A 131 -7.21 19.85 6.48
C ARG A 131 -5.92 19.02 6.61
N PHE A 132 -5.37 18.51 5.51
CA PHE A 132 -4.20 17.63 5.55
C PHE A 132 -2.91 18.46 5.37
N PRO A 133 -1.78 18.00 5.93
CA PRO A 133 -0.46 18.50 5.55
C PRO A 133 -0.25 18.40 4.03
N ALA A 134 0.61 19.26 3.46
CA ALA A 134 0.80 19.35 2.01
C ALA A 134 1.16 18.00 1.36
N VAL A 135 2.04 17.23 2.00
CA VAL A 135 2.47 15.89 1.55
C VAL A 135 1.29 14.92 1.47
N ASP A 136 0.47 14.83 2.52
CA ASP A 136 -0.69 13.93 2.53
C ASP A 136 -1.80 14.40 1.59
N ARG A 137 -1.92 15.71 1.37
CA ARG A 137 -2.85 16.27 0.39
C ARG A 137 -2.46 15.89 -1.05
N GLU A 138 -1.17 15.85 -1.36
CA GLU A 138 -0.69 15.35 -2.65
C GLU A 138 -0.92 13.84 -2.81
N ARG A 139 -0.61 13.06 -1.77
CA ARG A 139 -0.91 11.61 -1.73
C ARG A 139 -2.40 11.35 -1.96
N PHE A 140 -3.26 12.08 -1.24
CA PHE A 140 -4.71 12.03 -1.41
C PHE A 140 -5.15 12.27 -2.85
N ARG A 141 -4.62 13.33 -3.50
CA ARG A 141 -4.97 13.67 -4.88
C ARG A 141 -4.51 12.60 -5.87
N ARG A 142 -3.30 12.05 -5.70
CA ARG A 142 -2.80 10.95 -6.54
C ARG A 142 -3.67 9.71 -6.40
N VAL A 143 -3.98 9.32 -5.16
CA VAL A 143 -4.85 8.16 -4.88
C VAL A 143 -6.24 8.37 -5.48
N LEU A 144 -6.84 9.55 -5.28
CA LEU A 144 -8.17 9.86 -5.81
C LEU A 144 -8.21 9.83 -7.34
N ALA A 145 -7.16 10.33 -8.01
CA ALA A 145 -7.06 10.31 -9.46
C ALA A 145 -6.87 8.90 -10.05
N ALA A 146 -6.21 8.00 -9.30
CA ALA A 146 -5.93 6.64 -9.73
C ALA A 146 -7.01 5.61 -9.30
N ALA A 147 -7.93 6.00 -8.40
CA ALA A 147 -9.03 5.17 -7.96
C ALA A 147 -10.05 4.93 -9.07
N ASP A 148 -10.57 3.70 -9.16
CA ASP A 148 -11.56 3.32 -10.17
C ASP A 148 -12.91 4.01 -9.91
N HIS A 149 -13.26 4.13 -8.62
CA HIS A 149 -14.47 4.83 -8.19
C HIS A 149 -14.22 5.68 -6.95
N SER A 150 -14.97 6.76 -6.81
CA SER A 150 -15.00 7.56 -5.59
C SER A 150 -16.44 7.77 -5.12
N VAL A 151 -16.64 7.70 -3.81
CA VAL A 151 -17.93 7.90 -3.15
C VAL A 151 -17.75 9.00 -2.13
N THR A 152 -18.41 10.14 -2.34
CA THR A 152 -18.42 11.23 -1.35
C THR A 152 -19.75 11.26 -0.62
N LEU A 153 -19.72 11.07 0.71
CA LEU A 153 -20.93 10.84 1.50
C LEU A 153 -21.65 12.13 1.93
N SER A 154 -20.95 13.25 1.99
CA SER A 154 -21.52 14.55 2.33
C SER A 154 -20.96 15.67 1.45
N PRO A 155 -21.77 16.67 1.05
CA PRO A 155 -21.28 17.84 0.33
C PRO A 155 -20.36 18.72 1.18
N SER A 156 -20.50 18.72 2.50
CA SER A 156 -19.75 19.57 3.43
C SER A 156 -19.48 18.88 4.77
N TYR A 157 -18.58 19.46 5.57
CA TYR A 157 -18.29 18.95 6.91
C TYR A 157 -19.50 19.13 7.84
N HIS A 158 -19.85 18.07 8.58
CA HIS A 158 -20.74 18.14 9.71
C HIS A 158 -20.29 17.16 10.80
N ALA A 159 -20.74 17.36 12.03
CA ALA A 159 -20.49 16.42 13.11
C ALA A 159 -21.03 15.03 12.71
N GLY A 160 -20.18 14.00 12.82
CA GLY A 160 -20.53 12.62 12.50
C GLY A 160 -20.20 12.15 11.07
N CYS A 161 -19.77 13.02 10.14
CA CYS A 161 -19.47 12.61 8.76
C CYS A 161 -18.38 11.51 8.67
N TYR A 162 -17.40 11.53 9.59
CA TYR A 162 -16.39 10.47 9.68
C TYR A 162 -16.96 9.14 10.17
N ALA A 163 -17.92 9.16 11.10
CA ALA A 163 -18.59 7.94 11.57
C ALA A 163 -19.46 7.33 10.45
N VAL A 164 -20.17 8.17 9.68
CA VAL A 164 -20.93 7.75 8.49
C VAL A 164 -19.99 7.08 7.47
N ARG A 165 -18.81 7.66 7.22
CA ARG A 165 -17.78 7.01 6.38
C ARG A 165 -17.33 5.66 6.94
N ASN A 166 -17.07 5.56 8.23
CA ASN A 166 -16.63 4.29 8.83
C ASN A 166 -17.72 3.23 8.76
N ASN A 167 -18.99 3.61 8.93
CA ASN A 167 -20.12 2.71 8.74
C ASN A 167 -20.20 2.21 7.31
N TYR A 168 -20.05 3.10 6.33
CA TYR A 168 -20.02 2.71 4.92
C TYR A 168 -18.96 1.65 4.63
N LEU A 169 -17.73 1.84 5.12
CA LEU A 169 -16.63 0.87 4.96
C LEU A 169 -17.00 -0.51 5.49
N VAL A 170 -17.52 -0.57 6.72
CA VAL A 170 -17.88 -1.83 7.38
C VAL A 170 -19.11 -2.48 6.71
N GLU A 171 -20.09 -1.69 6.28
CA GLU A 171 -21.33 -2.20 5.67
C GLU A 171 -21.12 -2.81 4.28
N HIS A 172 -20.10 -2.34 3.55
CA HIS A 172 -19.82 -2.71 2.17
C HIS A 172 -18.60 -3.64 2.00
N ALA A 173 -18.01 -4.13 3.10
CA ALA A 173 -16.91 -5.09 3.07
C ALA A 173 -17.27 -6.39 3.79
N ALA A 174 -16.65 -7.49 3.36
CA ALA A 174 -16.68 -8.78 4.08
C ALA A 174 -15.48 -8.92 5.02
N LEU A 175 -14.38 -8.20 4.74
CA LEU A 175 -13.14 -8.26 5.50
C LEU A 175 -12.63 -6.85 5.80
N LEU A 176 -12.17 -6.63 7.03
CA LEU A 176 -11.54 -5.39 7.46
C LEU A 176 -10.04 -5.64 7.73
N VAL A 177 -9.17 -4.92 7.02
CA VAL A 177 -7.74 -4.83 7.33
C VAL A 177 -7.48 -3.53 8.07
N ALA A 178 -6.87 -3.61 9.25
CA ALA A 178 -6.59 -2.44 10.05
C ALA A 178 -5.13 -2.30 10.48
N TRP A 179 -4.74 -1.06 10.74
CA TRP A 179 -3.59 -0.72 11.59
C TRP A 179 -4.12 -0.14 12.89
N TYR A 180 -4.21 -0.99 13.91
CA TYR A 180 -4.81 -0.66 15.18
C TYR A 180 -3.95 -1.13 16.36
N ASP A 181 -3.58 -0.20 17.24
CA ASP A 181 -2.72 -0.43 18.40
C ASP A 181 -3.48 -0.61 19.73
N GLY A 182 -4.81 -0.51 19.73
CA GLY A 182 -5.63 -0.51 20.95
C GLY A 182 -6.11 0.88 21.40
N SER A 183 -5.56 1.96 20.85
CA SER A 183 -5.90 3.32 21.31
C SER A 183 -7.34 3.72 20.95
N PRO A 184 -8.05 4.44 21.85
CA PRO A 184 -9.41 4.88 21.57
C PRO A 184 -9.45 5.87 20.40
N GLY A 185 -10.54 5.85 19.63
CA GLY A 185 -10.76 6.80 18.53
C GLY A 185 -11.54 6.22 17.37
N GLY A 186 -11.39 6.83 16.20
CA GLY A 186 -12.08 6.43 14.98
C GLY A 186 -11.76 5.00 14.54
N THR A 187 -10.48 4.59 14.62
CA THR A 187 -10.05 3.22 14.28
C THR A 187 -10.68 2.20 15.24
N HIS A 188 -10.61 2.43 16.55
CA HIS A 188 -11.26 1.58 17.56
C HIS A 188 -12.76 1.40 17.28
N TYR A 189 -13.47 2.50 16.96
CA TYR A 189 -14.88 2.45 16.57
C TYR A 189 -15.12 1.54 15.37
N THR A 190 -14.32 1.69 14.30
CA THR A 190 -14.46 0.88 13.07
C THR A 190 -14.20 -0.60 13.34
N VAL A 191 -13.12 -0.93 14.07
CA VAL A 191 -12.77 -2.32 14.40
C VAL A 191 -13.86 -2.96 15.24
N ARG A 192 -14.32 -2.30 16.31
CA ARG A 192 -15.40 -2.81 17.17
C ARG A 192 -16.68 -3.05 16.38
N ARG A 193 -17.03 -2.15 15.47
CA ARG A 193 -18.22 -2.31 14.60
C ARG A 193 -18.06 -3.49 13.64
N ALA A 194 -16.88 -3.70 13.08
CA ALA A 194 -16.60 -4.81 12.18
C ALA A 194 -16.72 -6.16 12.91
N LEU A 195 -16.09 -6.28 14.09
CA LEU A 195 -16.18 -7.48 14.93
C LEU A 195 -17.61 -7.75 15.39
N GLY A 196 -18.34 -6.73 15.84
CA GLY A 196 -19.76 -6.85 16.21
C GLY A 196 -20.68 -7.26 15.06
N ARG A 197 -20.24 -7.12 13.80
CA ARG A 197 -20.96 -7.58 12.60
C ARG A 197 -20.40 -8.90 12.03
N GLY A 198 -19.39 -9.49 12.66
CA GLY A 198 -18.78 -10.75 12.24
C GLY A 198 -17.98 -10.64 10.93
N LEU A 199 -17.43 -9.47 10.61
CA LEU A 199 -16.46 -9.37 9.51
C LEU A 199 -15.17 -10.11 9.87
N GLU A 200 -14.55 -10.72 8.88
CA GLU A 200 -13.18 -11.20 9.04
C GLU A 200 -12.27 -9.99 9.31
N PHE A 201 -11.35 -10.12 10.26
CA PHE A 201 -10.52 -9.03 10.72
C PHE A 201 -9.04 -9.40 10.68
N ILE A 202 -8.24 -8.58 9.99
CA ILE A 202 -6.79 -8.69 9.93
C ILE A 202 -6.19 -7.41 10.52
N ASN A 203 -5.42 -7.52 11.60
CA ASN A 203 -4.67 -6.39 12.14
C ASN A 203 -3.19 -6.49 11.76
N LEU A 204 -2.68 -5.47 11.08
CA LEU A 204 -1.27 -5.37 10.69
C LEU A 204 -0.39 -4.76 11.77
N HIS A 205 -0.98 -4.17 12.81
CA HIS A 205 -0.21 -3.63 13.93
C HIS A 205 0.29 -4.76 14.82
N PRO A 206 1.58 -4.79 15.20
CA PRO A 206 2.15 -5.86 16.03
C PRO A 206 1.69 -5.85 17.50
N HIS A 207 0.71 -5.02 17.89
CA HIS A 207 0.37 -4.84 19.30
C HIS A 207 -0.67 -5.89 19.73
N PRO A 208 -0.35 -6.80 20.67
CA PRO A 208 -1.23 -7.90 21.06
C PRO A 208 -2.48 -7.47 21.86
N ALA A 209 -2.59 -6.21 22.29
CA ALA A 209 -3.75 -5.70 23.03
C ALA A 209 -4.90 -5.25 22.10
N ALA A 210 -4.58 -4.98 20.83
CA ALA A 210 -5.52 -4.42 19.87
C ALA A 210 -6.74 -5.31 19.60
N LEU A 211 -6.57 -6.64 19.62
CA LEU A 211 -7.68 -7.57 19.43
C LEU A 211 -8.59 -7.64 20.67
N ARG A 212 -8.00 -7.74 21.87
CA ARG A 212 -8.73 -7.86 23.14
C ARG A 212 -9.58 -6.63 23.47
N GLN A 213 -9.12 -5.44 23.10
CA GLN A 213 -9.85 -4.20 23.37
C GLN A 213 -10.95 -3.90 22.36
N ALA A 214 -10.96 -4.57 21.21
CA ALA A 214 -11.96 -4.38 20.19
C ALA A 214 -13.12 -5.39 20.29
N GLU A 215 -13.00 -6.42 21.13
CA GLU A 215 -14.08 -7.35 21.40
C GLU A 215 -15.27 -6.60 22.03
N PRO A 216 -16.50 -6.82 21.52
CA PRO A 216 -17.67 -6.23 22.14
C PRO A 216 -17.78 -6.77 23.57
N THR A 217 -17.84 -5.86 24.54
CA THR A 217 -18.15 -6.22 25.93
C THR A 217 -19.54 -6.84 25.94
N LEU A 218 -19.61 -8.16 26.05
CA LEU A 218 -20.86 -8.88 26.32
C LEU A 218 -21.25 -8.51 27.75
N PHE A 219 -22.30 -7.70 27.90
CA PHE A 219 -22.98 -7.49 29.18
C PHE A 219 -24.07 -8.55 29.34
#